data_AF-A0A8A4ZDD4-F1
#
_entry.id   AF-A0A8A4ZDD4-F1
#
_cell.length_a   1.000
_cell.length_b   1.000
_cell.length_c   1.000
_cell.angle_alpha   90.00
_cell.angle_beta   90.00
_cell.angle_gamma   90.00
#
_symmetry.space_group_name_H-M   'P 1'
#
loop_
_entity.id
_entity.type
_entity.pdbx_description
1 polymer ?
#
loop_
_entity_poly.entity_id
_entity_poly.type
_entity_poly.pdbx_seq_one_letter_code
_entity_poly.pdbx_strand_id
1 'polypeptide(L)'
;MAVPYPGTEAKPRSQNDDHLAGLATRYIEQNLDQTVGWDEVRRHIEVQYGKTSAESARGLLLAVLDLEWTGAMQYDGDRFRRPGLPTDAKVAPLQEVADAVLALGWPRPKDGKRSRTIHECYLELGGRYRHCDVYWAMHGVLKGKRLACHRAYWSVLGDAAILADETLSVAKRAELEQIVEAELCDRYVASLPHHVEREYPLDNRRADIFDRKRQLIIEAKAYKDDVVALGAITQAMLYRTIANRDAEIVDRVAVLLPGEPSKLARQVARTHELDVDVIWWDGNTFRHEAFE
;
A
#
# COMPACT_ATOMS: atom_id res chain seq x y z
N MET A 1 0.57 5.51 13.56
CA MET A 1 1.23 6.83 13.45
C MET A 1 2.67 6.59 13.07
N ALA A 2 3.24 7.38 12.16
CA ALA A 2 4.65 7.24 11.75
C ALA A 2 5.56 7.91 12.81
N VAL A 3 6.73 7.32 13.06
CA VAL A 3 7.74 7.94 13.94
C VAL A 3 8.27 9.20 13.26
N PRO A 4 8.31 10.34 13.97
CA PRO A 4 8.74 11.60 13.37
C PRO A 4 10.13 11.48 12.77
N TYR A 5 10.32 12.18 11.64
CA TYR A 5 11.57 12.21 10.90
C TYR A 5 12.57 13.17 11.58
N PRO A 6 13.86 12.85 11.63
CA PRO A 6 14.91 13.78 12.03
C PRO A 6 14.82 15.13 11.31
N GLY A 7 14.65 16.22 12.06
CA GLY A 7 14.60 17.58 11.51
C GLY A 7 13.20 18.10 11.13
N THR A 8 12.15 17.31 11.33
CA THR A 8 10.77 17.82 11.37
C THR A 8 10.42 18.22 12.79
N GLU A 9 9.50 19.20 12.98
CA GLU A 9 8.94 19.46 14.31
C GLU A 9 8.42 18.15 14.89
N ALA A 10 9.08 17.65 15.93
CA ALA A 10 8.76 16.37 16.53
C ALA A 10 7.33 16.48 17.07
N LYS A 11 6.38 15.83 16.42
CA LYS A 11 5.05 15.68 16.99
C LYS A 11 5.20 14.86 18.26
N PRO A 12 4.81 15.38 19.43
CA PRO A 12 4.91 14.62 20.67
C PRO A 12 4.10 13.33 20.53
N ARG A 13 4.72 12.22 20.90
CA ARG A 13 4.05 10.92 20.95
C ARG A 13 3.01 10.93 22.06
N SER A 14 2.00 10.05 21.93
CA SER A 14 1.07 9.85 23.04
C SER A 14 1.79 9.22 24.23
N GLN A 15 1.35 9.51 25.47
CA GLN A 15 1.90 8.87 26.66
C GLN A 15 1.86 7.34 26.59
N ASN A 16 0.84 6.79 25.93
CA ASN A 16 0.73 5.35 25.70
C ASN A 16 1.82 4.83 24.75
N ASP A 17 2.13 5.58 23.68
CA ASP A 17 3.21 5.23 22.75
C ASP A 17 4.58 5.26 23.44
N ASP A 18 4.84 6.28 24.26
CA ASP A 18 6.09 6.38 25.03
C ASP A 18 6.20 5.25 26.06
N HIS A 19 5.10 4.89 26.71
CA HIS A 19 5.08 3.75 27.63
C HIS A 19 5.38 2.42 26.91
N LEU A 20 4.73 2.15 25.78
CA LEU A 20 4.95 0.93 24.99
C LEU A 20 6.37 0.87 24.43
N ALA A 21 6.89 1.99 23.92
CA ALA A 21 8.28 2.09 23.46
C ALA A 21 9.25 1.83 24.62
N GLY A 22 9.04 2.45 25.79
CA GLY A 22 9.89 2.24 26.96
C GLY A 22 9.93 0.80 27.49
N LEU A 23 8.82 0.04 27.37
CA LEU A 23 8.82 -1.39 27.67
C LEU A 23 9.74 -2.17 26.72
N ALA A 24 9.61 -1.91 25.41
CA ALA A 24 10.44 -2.55 24.39
C ALA A 24 11.92 -2.15 24.51
N THR A 25 12.22 -0.87 24.68
CA THR A 25 13.58 -0.32 24.83
C THR A 25 14.34 -1.01 25.96
N ARG A 26 13.75 -1.09 27.15
CA ARG A 26 14.40 -1.73 28.31
C ARG A 26 14.74 -3.19 28.03
N TYR A 27 13.82 -3.93 27.43
CA TYR A 27 14.05 -5.33 27.13
C TYR A 27 15.14 -5.50 26.05
N ILE A 28 15.14 -4.67 25.00
CA ILE A 28 16.17 -4.69 23.97
C ILE A 28 17.54 -4.42 24.61
N GLU A 29 17.71 -3.31 25.33
CA GLU A 29 18.98 -2.90 25.92
C GLU A 29 19.58 -3.93 26.89
N GLN A 30 18.72 -4.62 27.66
CA GLN A 30 19.13 -5.69 28.58
C GLN A 30 19.61 -6.96 27.86
N ASN A 31 19.18 -7.18 26.61
CA ASN A 31 19.39 -8.43 25.88
C ASN A 31 20.17 -8.26 24.56
N LEU A 32 20.74 -7.07 24.28
CA LEU A 32 21.55 -6.83 23.07
C LEU A 32 22.72 -7.80 22.93
N ASP A 33 23.29 -8.26 24.05
CA ASP A 33 24.42 -9.19 24.06
C ASP A 33 23.99 -10.66 23.88
N GLN A 34 22.68 -10.92 23.83
CA GLN A 34 22.08 -12.26 23.70
C GLN A 34 21.40 -12.48 22.34
N THR A 35 21.65 -11.62 21.34
CA THR A 35 21.07 -11.71 19.98
C THR A 35 19.54 -11.74 19.98
N VAL A 36 18.93 -10.77 20.66
CA VAL A 36 17.47 -10.59 20.68
C VAL A 36 16.98 -10.07 19.32
N GLY A 37 15.82 -10.55 18.85
CA GLY A 37 15.20 -10.13 17.59
C GLY A 37 13.76 -9.67 17.77
N TRP A 38 13.11 -9.28 16.67
CA TRP A 38 11.75 -8.72 16.70
C TRP A 38 10.72 -9.62 17.39
N ASP A 39 10.74 -10.91 17.08
CA ASP A 39 9.75 -11.86 17.60
C ASP A 39 9.91 -12.11 19.10
N GLU A 40 11.15 -12.17 19.60
CA GLU A 40 11.42 -12.33 21.03
C GLU A 40 10.95 -11.12 21.82
N VAL A 41 11.25 -9.90 21.36
CA VAL A 41 10.79 -8.69 22.04
C VAL A 41 9.27 -8.59 22.00
N ARG A 42 8.63 -8.84 20.84
CA ARG A 42 7.17 -8.80 20.73
C ARG A 42 6.52 -9.79 21.70
N ARG A 43 6.98 -11.04 21.72
CA ARG A 43 6.46 -12.08 22.62
C ARG A 43 6.66 -11.71 24.09
N HIS A 44 7.82 -11.15 24.44
CA HIS A 44 8.06 -10.68 25.80
C HIS A 44 7.03 -9.61 26.21
N ILE A 45 6.77 -8.63 25.33
CA ILE A 45 5.82 -7.55 25.64
C ILE A 45 4.39 -8.09 25.81
N GLU A 46 3.97 -8.99 24.92
CA GLU A 46 2.65 -9.62 24.96
C GLU A 46 2.46 -10.44 26.25
N VAL A 47 3.42 -11.30 26.58
CA VAL A 47 3.31 -12.23 27.72
C VAL A 47 3.51 -11.52 29.05
N GLN A 48 4.56 -10.71 29.18
CA GLN A 48 4.95 -10.14 30.46
C GLN A 48 4.10 -8.94 30.87
N TYR A 49 3.59 -8.18 29.89
CA TYR A 49 2.84 -6.96 30.15
C TYR A 49 1.39 -7.03 29.67
N GLY A 50 0.92 -8.20 29.22
CA GLY A 50 -0.46 -8.45 28.82
C GLY A 50 -0.93 -7.56 27.66
N LYS A 51 -0.02 -7.15 26.78
CA LYS A 51 -0.32 -6.25 25.65
C LYS A 51 -0.84 -7.02 24.46
N THR A 52 -1.70 -6.39 23.66
CA THR A 52 -2.15 -6.96 22.39
C THR A 52 -0.99 -7.04 21.39
N SER A 53 -1.14 -7.86 20.35
CA SER A 53 -0.10 -7.96 19.31
C SER A 53 0.11 -6.66 18.54
N ALA A 54 -0.96 -5.89 18.33
CA ALA A 54 -0.88 -4.58 17.68
C ALA A 54 -0.12 -3.56 18.54
N GLU A 55 -0.37 -3.53 19.86
CA GLU A 55 0.36 -2.65 20.78
C GLU A 55 1.84 -3.04 20.88
N SER A 56 2.12 -4.34 20.97
CA SER A 56 3.49 -4.87 21.08
C SER A 56 4.30 -4.59 19.82
N ALA A 57 3.72 -4.82 18.64
CA ALA A 57 4.35 -4.49 17.36
C ALA A 57 4.62 -2.97 17.22
N ARG A 58 3.67 -2.14 17.67
CA ARG A 58 3.82 -0.68 17.66
C ARG A 58 4.92 -0.21 18.60
N GLY A 59 4.90 -0.64 19.87
CA GLY A 59 5.91 -0.28 20.86
C GLY A 59 7.32 -0.70 20.43
N LEU A 60 7.44 -1.92 19.90
CA LEU A 60 8.69 -2.43 19.36
C LEU A 60 9.23 -1.59 18.19
N LEU A 61 8.39 -1.26 17.20
CA LEU A 61 8.81 -0.40 16.09
C LEU A 61 9.33 0.96 16.57
N LEU A 62 8.63 1.58 17.53
CA LEU A 62 9.06 2.87 18.10
C LEU A 62 10.43 2.75 18.78
N ALA A 63 10.60 1.75 19.65
CA ALA A 63 11.84 1.54 20.39
C ALA A 63 13.03 1.25 19.47
N VAL A 64 12.82 0.39 18.48
CA VAL A 64 13.82 0.06 17.46
C VAL A 64 14.28 1.31 16.71
N LEU A 65 13.33 2.13 16.26
CA LEU A 65 13.67 3.35 15.52
C LEU A 65 14.43 4.34 16.41
N ASP A 66 14.02 4.52 17.67
CA ASP A 66 14.72 5.40 18.62
C ASP A 66 16.14 4.91 18.95
N LEU A 67 16.30 3.60 19.20
CA LEU A 67 17.59 3.01 19.58
C LEU A 67 18.59 3.00 18.43
N GLU A 68 18.14 2.67 17.22
CA GLU A 68 19.01 2.70 16.03
C GLU A 68 19.33 4.14 15.61
N TRP A 69 18.38 5.07 15.80
CA TRP A 69 18.58 6.50 15.56
C TRP A 69 19.70 7.07 16.44
N THR A 70 19.62 6.81 17.74
CA THR A 70 20.56 7.31 18.76
C THR A 70 21.90 6.57 18.73
N GLY A 71 22.03 5.54 17.89
CA GLY A 71 23.22 4.71 17.81
C GLY A 71 23.42 3.82 19.04
N ALA A 72 22.36 3.52 19.78
CA ALA A 72 22.39 2.58 20.89
C ALA A 72 22.28 1.11 20.43
N MET A 73 21.78 0.89 19.20
CA MET A 73 21.57 -0.43 18.60
C MET A 73 21.94 -0.42 17.12
N GLN A 74 22.40 -1.56 16.61
CA GLN A 74 22.53 -1.86 15.18
C GLN A 74 21.73 -3.12 14.84
N TYR A 75 21.21 -3.18 13.61
CA TYR A 75 20.68 -4.42 13.05
C TYR A 75 21.80 -5.33 12.58
N ASP A 76 21.57 -6.63 12.74
CA ASP A 76 22.36 -7.69 12.14
C ASP A 76 21.38 -8.76 11.61
N GLY A 77 21.02 -8.64 10.33
CA GLY A 77 19.94 -9.44 9.74
C GLY A 77 18.60 -9.22 10.46
N ASP A 78 18.12 -10.26 11.15
CA ASP A 78 16.89 -10.28 11.96
C ASP A 78 17.12 -9.95 13.45
N ARG A 79 18.38 -9.74 13.87
CA ARG A 79 18.78 -9.53 15.27
C ARG A 79 19.22 -8.11 15.56
N PHE A 80 19.17 -7.78 16.84
CA PHE A 80 19.67 -6.54 17.42
C PHE A 80 20.98 -6.80 18.14
N ARG A 81 21.95 -5.91 17.95
CA ARG A 81 23.24 -5.97 18.66
C ARG A 81 23.74 -4.58 19.03
N ARG A 82 24.76 -4.54 19.88
CA ARG A 82 25.49 -3.29 20.14
C ARG A 82 26.24 -2.83 18.89
N PRO A 83 26.33 -1.51 18.66
CA PRO A 83 27.27 -0.95 17.71
C PRO A 83 28.72 -1.15 18.15
N GLY A 84 29.65 -1.07 17.19
CA GLY A 84 31.09 -1.16 17.41
C GLY A 84 31.85 -1.90 16.31
N LEU A 85 31.18 -2.45 15.29
CA LEU A 85 31.87 -3.13 14.20
C LEU A 85 32.26 -2.13 13.09
N PRO A 86 33.42 -2.33 12.42
CA PRO A 86 33.81 -1.48 11.29
C PRO A 86 32.80 -1.48 10.13
N THR A 87 32.01 -2.54 10.02
CA THR A 87 30.96 -2.74 9.01
C THR A 87 29.62 -2.13 9.39
N ASP A 88 29.51 -1.47 10.54
CA ASP A 88 28.26 -0.84 10.97
C ASP A 88 27.81 0.22 9.98
N ALA A 89 26.54 0.11 9.56
CA ALA A 89 25.94 1.08 8.67
C ALA A 89 25.91 2.45 9.36
N LYS A 90 26.44 3.45 8.66
CA LYS A 90 26.43 4.85 9.09
C LYS A 90 25.13 5.52 8.67
N VAL A 91 24.85 6.67 9.27
CA VAL A 91 23.77 7.56 8.85
C VAL A 91 23.96 7.88 7.37
N ALA A 92 22.94 7.62 6.56
CA ALA A 92 22.94 7.91 5.13
C ALA A 92 21.95 9.03 4.76
N PRO A 93 22.23 9.84 3.73
CA PRO A 93 21.25 10.79 3.21
C PRO A 93 20.00 10.07 2.72
N LEU A 94 18.81 10.49 3.17
CA LEU A 94 17.58 9.77 2.83
C LEU A 94 17.30 9.65 1.34
N GLN A 95 17.69 10.63 0.53
CA GLN A 95 17.49 10.55 -0.91
C GLN A 95 18.30 9.41 -1.52
N GLU A 96 19.55 9.20 -1.07
CA GLU A 96 20.38 8.07 -1.48
C GLU A 96 19.72 6.73 -1.12
N VAL A 97 19.19 6.63 0.10
CA VAL A 97 18.49 5.42 0.56
C VAL A 97 17.21 5.18 -0.23
N ALA A 98 16.47 6.25 -0.54
CA ALA A 98 15.24 6.19 -1.33
C ALA A 98 15.51 5.68 -2.76
N ASP A 99 16.56 6.20 -3.40
CA ASP A 99 16.99 5.77 -4.73
C ASP A 99 17.42 4.29 -4.71
N ALA A 100 18.14 3.87 -3.67
CA ALA A 100 18.53 2.48 -3.50
C ALA A 100 17.32 1.55 -3.30
N VAL A 101 16.31 1.96 -2.52
CA VAL A 101 15.05 1.21 -2.35
C VAL A 101 14.33 1.04 -3.69
N LEU A 102 14.28 2.08 -4.53
CA LEU A 102 13.68 1.99 -5.86
C LEU A 102 14.50 1.08 -6.80
N ALA A 103 15.83 1.09 -6.68
CA ALA A 103 16.74 0.27 -7.47
C ALA A 103 16.68 -1.23 -7.16
N LEU A 104 16.05 -1.65 -6.06
CA LEU A 104 15.87 -3.07 -5.72
C LEU A 104 15.06 -3.88 -6.75
N GLY A 105 14.36 -3.19 -7.66
CA GLY A 105 13.53 -3.81 -8.68
C GLY A 105 12.10 -4.05 -8.21
N TRP A 106 11.15 -3.50 -8.96
CA TRP A 106 9.72 -3.57 -8.68
C TRP A 106 8.99 -3.88 -9.99
N PRO A 107 8.27 -5.02 -10.08
CA PRO A 107 8.17 -6.12 -9.11
C PRO A 107 9.52 -6.76 -8.75
N ARG A 108 9.56 -7.45 -7.60
CA ARG A 108 10.72 -8.19 -7.12
C ARG A 108 11.23 -9.15 -8.20
N PRO A 109 12.51 -9.09 -8.60
CA PRO A 109 13.04 -9.95 -9.66
C PRO A 109 12.96 -11.45 -9.36
N LYS A 110 13.00 -11.84 -8.08
CA LYS A 110 13.07 -13.24 -7.65
C LYS A 110 11.73 -13.98 -7.73
N ASP A 111 10.64 -13.34 -7.32
CA ASP A 111 9.34 -13.98 -7.13
C ASP A 111 8.19 -13.25 -7.87
N GLY A 112 8.47 -12.12 -8.54
CA GLY A 112 7.49 -11.31 -9.26
C GLY A 112 6.53 -10.55 -8.35
N LYS A 113 6.70 -10.58 -7.01
CA LYS A 113 5.82 -9.88 -6.08
C LYS A 113 5.96 -8.38 -6.26
N ARG A 114 4.83 -7.68 -6.39
CA ARG A 114 4.76 -6.22 -6.59
C ARG A 114 4.86 -5.41 -5.30
N SER A 115 5.04 -6.09 -4.16
CA SER A 115 5.10 -5.48 -2.85
C SER A 115 6.23 -5.99 -1.96
N ARG A 116 6.68 -5.14 -1.05
CA ARG A 116 7.71 -5.41 -0.05
C ARG A 116 7.37 -4.77 1.29
N THR A 117 7.79 -5.35 2.39
CA THR A 117 7.85 -4.68 3.70
C THR A 117 9.13 -3.85 3.80
N ILE A 118 9.19 -2.93 4.76
CA ILE A 118 10.41 -2.15 5.04
C ILE A 118 11.57 -3.08 5.40
N HIS A 119 11.29 -4.13 6.18
CA HIS A 119 12.28 -5.12 6.57
C HIS A 119 12.80 -5.92 5.35
N GLU A 120 11.93 -6.32 4.42
CA GLU A 120 12.36 -6.95 3.16
C GLU A 120 13.25 -6.01 2.34
N CYS A 121 12.93 -4.71 2.25
CA CYS A 121 13.80 -3.73 1.60
C CYS A 121 15.16 -3.63 2.30
N TYR A 122 15.19 -3.55 3.64
CA TYR A 122 16.41 -3.50 4.42
C TYR A 122 17.31 -4.73 4.18
N LEU A 123 16.75 -5.93 4.24
CA LEU A 123 17.50 -7.17 4.00
C LEU A 123 18.05 -7.25 2.57
N GLU A 124 17.25 -6.87 1.57
CA GLU A 124 17.67 -6.90 0.16
C GLU A 124 18.70 -5.80 -0.18
N LEU A 125 18.78 -4.73 0.61
CA LEU A 125 19.87 -3.75 0.57
C LEU A 125 21.16 -4.25 1.24
N GLY A 126 21.15 -5.47 1.78
CA GLY A 126 22.34 -6.16 2.29
C GLY A 126 22.99 -5.49 3.50
N GLY A 127 22.21 -4.78 4.33
CA GLY A 127 22.73 -4.08 5.51
C GLY A 127 23.58 -2.84 5.18
N ARG A 128 23.56 -2.36 3.92
CA ARG A 128 24.28 -1.13 3.51
C ARG A 128 23.77 0.12 4.23
N TYR A 129 22.50 0.13 4.61
CA TYR A 129 21.83 1.25 5.28
C TYR A 129 21.23 0.78 6.59
N ARG A 130 21.15 1.67 7.57
CA ARG A 130 20.41 1.42 8.82
C ARG A 130 18.93 1.18 8.51
N HIS A 131 18.28 0.31 9.25
CA HIS A 131 16.86 0.02 9.06
C HIS A 131 16.00 1.28 9.26
N CYS A 132 16.34 2.14 10.23
CA CYS A 132 15.69 3.42 10.46
C CYS A 132 15.79 4.38 9.26
N ASP A 133 16.95 4.43 8.58
CA ASP A 133 17.13 5.24 7.37
C ASP A 133 16.24 4.72 6.23
N VAL A 134 16.14 3.39 6.06
CA VAL A 134 15.21 2.77 5.10
C VAL A 134 13.76 3.11 5.46
N TYR A 135 13.39 2.99 6.73
CA TYR A 135 12.04 3.34 7.22
C TYR A 135 11.67 4.77 6.86
N TRP A 136 12.55 5.74 7.15
CA TRP A 136 12.26 7.14 6.87
C TRP A 136 12.39 7.52 5.41
N ALA A 137 13.29 6.90 4.64
CA ALA A 137 13.31 7.09 3.19
C ALA A 137 11.97 6.64 2.58
N MET A 138 11.46 5.48 3.00
CA MET A 138 10.17 4.99 2.53
C MET A 138 9.01 5.88 3.00
N HIS A 139 8.98 6.32 4.26
CA HIS A 139 7.89 7.12 4.82
C HIS A 139 7.91 8.62 4.47
N GLY A 140 9.08 9.24 4.46
CA GLY A 140 9.26 10.68 4.28
C GLY A 140 9.59 11.10 2.85
N VAL A 141 10.31 10.25 2.10
CA VAL A 141 10.68 10.54 0.72
C VAL A 141 9.73 9.87 -0.27
N LEU A 142 9.48 8.57 -0.13
CA LEU A 142 8.80 7.78 -1.16
C LEU A 142 7.28 7.67 -1.00
N LYS A 143 6.76 7.66 0.23
CA LYS A 143 5.33 7.42 0.51
C LYS A 143 4.45 8.48 -0.14
N GLY A 144 3.47 8.04 -0.94
CA GLY A 144 2.56 8.91 -1.68
C GLY A 144 3.19 9.60 -2.90
N LYS A 145 4.50 9.47 -3.11
CA LYS A 145 5.22 10.00 -4.28
C LYS A 145 5.55 8.92 -5.29
N ARG A 146 6.21 7.85 -4.83
CA ARG A 146 6.67 6.72 -5.65
C ARG A 146 6.16 5.38 -5.13
N LEU A 147 5.89 5.30 -3.82
CA LEU A 147 5.38 4.09 -3.18
C LEU A 147 4.03 4.35 -2.49
N ALA A 148 3.10 3.42 -2.62
CA ALA A 148 1.94 3.28 -1.75
C ALA A 148 2.31 2.39 -0.55
N CYS A 149 1.62 2.60 0.58
CA CYS A 149 1.76 1.78 1.78
C CYS A 149 0.37 1.37 2.25
N HIS A 150 0.08 0.07 2.24
CA HIS A 150 -1.14 -0.50 2.80
C HIS A 150 -0.77 -1.50 3.90
N ARG A 151 -1.18 -1.21 5.14
CA ARG A 151 -0.72 -1.91 6.35
C ARG A 151 0.82 -1.87 6.46
N ALA A 152 1.49 -3.02 6.32
CA ALA A 152 2.95 -3.14 6.37
C ALA A 152 3.59 -3.29 4.98
N TYR A 153 2.80 -3.42 3.93
CA TYR A 153 3.28 -3.67 2.57
C TYR A 153 3.34 -2.39 1.75
N TRP A 154 4.42 -2.28 1.00
CA TRP A 154 4.74 -1.17 0.11
C TRP A 154 4.77 -1.64 -1.32
N SER A 155 4.28 -0.83 -2.24
CA SER A 155 4.28 -1.13 -3.68
C SER A 155 4.53 0.14 -4.47
N VAL A 156 5.11 0.00 -5.67
CA VAL A 156 5.23 1.13 -6.60
C VAL A 156 3.84 1.59 -7.03
N LEU A 157 3.63 2.90 -7.04
CA LEU A 157 2.44 3.50 -7.64
C LEU A 157 2.46 3.21 -9.16
N GLY A 158 1.47 2.47 -9.67
CA GLY A 158 1.51 1.86 -11.00
C GLY A 158 1.63 2.84 -12.17
N ASP A 159 2.49 2.50 -13.15
CA ASP A 159 2.57 2.93 -14.56
C ASP A 159 2.44 4.44 -14.91
N ALA A 160 3.01 5.31 -14.05
CA ALA A 160 4.07 6.30 -14.31
C ALA A 160 4.29 7.00 -15.69
N ALA A 161 3.32 7.19 -16.59
CA ALA A 161 3.47 8.14 -17.71
C ALA A 161 2.87 9.53 -17.42
N ILE A 162 1.79 9.57 -16.64
CA ILE A 162 1.03 10.81 -16.38
C ILE A 162 1.50 11.53 -15.10
N LEU A 163 2.32 10.86 -14.27
CA LEU A 163 2.88 11.40 -13.02
C LEU A 163 4.41 11.49 -13.01
N ALA A 164 5.05 11.35 -14.17
CA ALA A 164 6.49 11.61 -14.33
C ALA A 164 6.85 13.10 -14.16
N ASP A 165 5.84 13.97 -14.00
CA ASP A 165 6.03 15.38 -13.71
C ASP A 165 5.85 15.66 -12.21
N GLU A 166 6.99 15.80 -11.53
CA GLU A 166 7.12 16.09 -10.10
C GLU A 166 6.60 17.49 -9.72
N THR A 167 6.20 18.32 -10.70
CA THR A 167 5.61 19.65 -10.47
C THR A 167 4.10 19.62 -10.30
N LEU A 168 3.43 18.50 -10.57
CA LEU A 168 1.97 18.41 -10.52
C LEU A 168 1.46 18.33 -9.08
N SER A 169 0.55 19.24 -8.74
CA SER A 169 -0.15 19.26 -7.45
C SER A 169 -1.08 18.04 -7.31
N VAL A 170 -1.49 17.72 -6.07
CA VAL A 170 -2.49 16.68 -5.78
C VAL A 170 -3.78 16.89 -6.58
N ALA A 171 -4.22 18.14 -6.72
CA ALA A 171 -5.41 18.48 -7.51
C ALA A 171 -5.20 18.14 -8.99
N LYS A 172 -4.02 18.43 -9.56
CA LYS A 172 -3.73 18.13 -10.95
C LYS A 172 -3.59 16.63 -11.22
N ARG A 173 -3.08 15.87 -10.25
CA ARG A 173 -3.06 14.41 -10.29
C ARG A 173 -4.46 13.82 -10.30
N ALA A 174 -5.35 14.29 -9.43
CA ALA A 174 -6.75 13.84 -9.41
C ALA A 174 -7.47 14.18 -10.72
N GLU A 175 -7.22 15.36 -11.30
CA GLU A 175 -7.76 15.74 -12.61
C GLU A 175 -7.27 14.80 -13.72
N LEU A 176 -6.00 14.42 -13.69
CA LEU A 176 -5.43 13.49 -14.67
C LEU A 176 -5.94 12.07 -14.50
N GLU A 177 -6.15 11.60 -13.27
CA GLU A 177 -6.81 10.32 -13.00
C GLU A 177 -8.23 10.30 -13.56
N GLN A 178 -8.99 11.38 -13.36
CA GLN A 178 -10.32 11.54 -13.93
C GLN A 178 -10.30 11.54 -15.47
N ILE A 179 -9.29 12.14 -16.10
CA ILE A 179 -9.12 12.11 -17.56
C ILE A 179 -8.89 10.67 -18.04
N VAL A 180 -8.00 9.92 -17.39
CA VAL A 180 -7.72 8.52 -17.76
C VAL A 180 -8.96 7.64 -17.58
N GLU A 181 -9.67 7.81 -16.48
CA GLU A 181 -10.93 7.10 -16.22
C GLU A 181 -11.98 7.43 -17.28
N ALA A 182 -12.14 8.71 -17.63
CA ALA A 182 -13.05 9.17 -18.67
C ALA A 182 -12.69 8.62 -20.05
N GLU A 183 -11.40 8.64 -20.45
CA GLU A 183 -10.93 8.07 -21.72
C GLU A 183 -11.14 6.55 -21.80
N LEU A 184 -10.91 5.84 -20.69
CA LEU A 184 -11.15 4.41 -20.60
C LEU A 184 -12.65 4.09 -20.74
N CYS A 185 -13.50 4.86 -20.08
CA CYS A 185 -14.96 4.83 -20.24
C CYS A 185 -15.37 5.13 -21.68
N ASP A 186 -14.83 6.17 -22.31
CA ASP A 186 -15.10 6.53 -23.70
C ASP A 186 -14.80 5.38 -24.65
N ARG A 187 -13.61 4.78 -24.50
CA ARG A 187 -13.20 3.64 -25.32
C ARG A 187 -14.11 2.43 -25.09
N TYR A 188 -14.48 2.16 -23.85
CA TYR A 188 -15.39 1.06 -23.53
C TYR A 188 -16.77 1.27 -24.14
N VAL A 189 -17.38 2.45 -23.94
CA VAL A 189 -18.69 2.78 -24.50
C VAL A 189 -18.69 2.72 -26.03
N ALA A 190 -17.65 3.22 -26.68
CA ALA A 190 -17.51 3.15 -28.13
C ALA A 190 -17.40 1.71 -28.67
N SER A 191 -16.96 0.76 -27.84
CA SER A 191 -16.90 -0.66 -28.20
C SER A 191 -18.25 -1.39 -28.08
N LEU A 192 -19.24 -0.78 -27.42
CA LEU A 192 -20.56 -1.40 -27.22
C LEU A 192 -21.47 -1.15 -28.42
N PRO A 193 -22.31 -2.14 -28.81
CA PRO A 193 -23.27 -2.00 -29.90
C PRO A 193 -24.55 -1.25 -29.47
N HIS A 194 -24.59 -0.69 -28.26
CA HIS A 194 -25.75 -0.02 -27.68
C HIS A 194 -25.32 1.15 -26.79
N HIS A 195 -26.26 2.05 -26.51
CA HIS A 195 -26.03 3.19 -25.63
C HIS A 195 -26.07 2.80 -24.15
N VAL A 196 -25.26 3.48 -23.35
CA VAL A 196 -25.21 3.37 -21.89
C VAL A 196 -25.33 4.76 -21.26
N GLU A 197 -25.73 4.80 -19.99
CA GLU A 197 -25.81 6.03 -19.20
C GLU A 197 -24.44 6.30 -18.55
N ARG A 198 -24.00 7.55 -18.56
CA ARG A 198 -22.76 7.99 -17.90
C ARG A 198 -23.06 8.75 -16.63
N GLU A 199 -22.14 8.68 -15.68
CA GLU A 199 -22.26 9.39 -14.39
C GLU A 199 -23.60 9.11 -13.70
N TYR A 200 -24.01 7.84 -13.68
CA TYR A 200 -25.31 7.42 -13.16
C TYR A 200 -25.45 7.81 -11.68
N PRO A 201 -26.50 8.58 -11.31
CA PRO A 201 -26.63 9.12 -9.96
C PRO A 201 -26.99 8.02 -8.95
N LEU A 202 -26.30 8.01 -7.82
CA LEU A 202 -26.46 7.08 -6.70
C LEU A 202 -26.42 7.86 -5.39
N ASP A 203 -27.56 8.40 -4.96
CA ASP A 203 -27.66 9.32 -3.82
C ASP A 203 -26.64 10.49 -3.91
N ASN A 204 -25.63 10.49 -3.04
CA ASN A 204 -24.55 11.46 -2.98
C ASN A 204 -23.30 11.05 -3.78
N ARG A 205 -23.42 10.04 -4.64
CA ARG A 205 -22.34 9.47 -5.46
C ARG A 205 -22.79 9.34 -6.92
N ARG A 206 -21.84 9.00 -7.78
CA ARG A 206 -22.07 8.71 -9.20
C ARG A 206 -21.26 7.49 -9.58
N ALA A 207 -21.87 6.57 -10.33
CA ALA A 207 -21.16 5.51 -11.01
C ALA A 207 -20.73 5.98 -12.40
N ASP A 208 -19.57 5.53 -12.87
CA ASP A 208 -19.05 6.00 -14.16
C ASP A 208 -19.97 5.61 -15.32
N ILE A 209 -20.44 4.37 -15.33
CA ILE A 209 -21.34 3.86 -16.37
C ILE A 209 -22.46 3.01 -15.76
N PHE A 210 -23.68 3.19 -16.27
CA PHE A 210 -24.79 2.26 -16.09
C PHE A 210 -25.25 1.72 -17.45
N ASP A 211 -25.03 0.42 -17.67
CA ASP A 211 -25.54 -0.31 -18.82
C ASP A 211 -26.91 -0.91 -18.49
N ARG A 212 -27.96 -0.14 -18.77
CA ARG A 212 -29.35 -0.53 -18.50
C ARG A 212 -29.76 -1.82 -19.22
N LYS A 213 -29.21 -2.08 -20.41
CA LYS A 213 -29.53 -3.29 -21.18
C LYS A 213 -29.03 -4.55 -20.49
N ARG A 214 -27.89 -4.45 -19.79
CA ARG A 214 -27.29 -5.55 -19.03
C ARG A 214 -27.55 -5.45 -17.53
N GLN A 215 -28.30 -4.44 -17.08
CA GLN A 215 -28.51 -4.11 -15.66
C GLN A 215 -27.18 -4.10 -14.88
N LEU A 216 -26.16 -3.46 -15.47
CA LEU A 216 -24.77 -3.52 -15.01
C LEU A 216 -24.27 -2.11 -14.66
N ILE A 217 -23.79 -1.93 -13.43
CA ILE A 217 -23.02 -0.75 -13.03
C ILE A 217 -21.52 -1.02 -13.22
N ILE A 218 -20.78 -0.07 -13.77
CA ILE A 218 -19.34 -0.19 -14.02
C ILE A 218 -18.62 0.99 -13.36
N GLU A 219 -17.60 0.68 -12.57
CA GLU A 219 -16.66 1.63 -12.00
C GLU A 219 -15.31 1.52 -12.72
N ALA A 220 -14.86 2.60 -13.34
CA ALA A 220 -13.56 2.69 -13.97
C ALA A 220 -12.49 3.12 -12.98
N LYS A 221 -11.25 2.68 -13.23
CA LYS A 221 -10.08 3.19 -12.52
C LYS A 221 -8.95 3.50 -13.46
N ALA A 222 -8.19 4.53 -13.13
CA ALA A 222 -7.00 4.92 -13.87
C ALA A 222 -5.86 3.89 -13.79
N TYR A 223 -5.93 2.92 -12.86
CA TYR A 223 -4.88 1.95 -12.59
C TYR A 223 -5.42 0.53 -12.43
N LYS A 224 -4.56 -0.45 -12.76
CA LYS A 224 -4.85 -1.89 -12.66
C LYS A 224 -4.19 -2.59 -11.46
N ASP A 225 -3.56 -1.85 -10.55
CA ASP A 225 -2.91 -2.46 -9.39
C ASP A 225 -3.94 -3.09 -8.44
N ASP A 226 -3.50 -4.08 -7.68
CA ASP A 226 -4.39 -4.90 -6.85
C ASP A 226 -5.17 -4.10 -5.82
N VAL A 227 -4.58 -3.02 -5.28
CA VAL A 227 -5.23 -2.21 -4.26
C VAL A 227 -6.35 -1.38 -4.88
N VAL A 228 -6.07 -0.73 -6.01
CA VAL A 228 -7.07 0.03 -6.76
C VAL A 228 -8.19 -0.88 -7.26
N ALA A 229 -7.86 -2.06 -7.81
CA ALA A 229 -8.85 -3.03 -8.27
C ALA A 229 -9.76 -3.52 -7.12
N LEU A 230 -9.20 -3.88 -5.96
CA LEU A 230 -10.00 -4.32 -4.80
C LEU A 230 -10.84 -3.19 -4.19
N GLY A 231 -10.30 -1.97 -4.16
CA GLY A 231 -11.03 -0.77 -3.75
C GLY A 231 -12.23 -0.51 -4.67
N ALA A 232 -12.02 -0.62 -5.98
CA ALA A 232 -13.07 -0.46 -6.98
C ALA A 232 -14.13 -1.55 -6.90
N ILE A 233 -13.75 -2.81 -6.64
CA ILE A 233 -14.71 -3.90 -6.42
C ILE A 233 -15.63 -3.57 -5.25
N THR A 234 -15.06 -3.15 -4.11
CA THR A 234 -15.83 -2.77 -2.92
C THR A 234 -16.78 -1.61 -3.21
N GLN A 235 -16.31 -0.62 -3.97
CA GLN A 235 -17.09 0.55 -4.37
C GLN A 235 -18.25 0.17 -5.30
N ALA A 236 -18.00 -0.66 -6.32
CA ALA A 236 -19.01 -1.10 -7.26
C ALA A 236 -20.10 -1.95 -6.56
N MET A 237 -19.72 -2.84 -5.65
CA MET A 237 -20.68 -3.60 -4.84
C MET A 237 -21.57 -2.68 -3.99
N LEU A 238 -21.01 -1.64 -3.38
CA LEU A 238 -21.78 -0.62 -2.65
C LEU A 238 -22.78 0.08 -3.59
N TYR A 239 -22.40 0.36 -4.83
CA TYR A 239 -23.29 0.98 -5.80
C TYR A 239 -24.49 0.13 -6.15
N ARG A 240 -24.32 -1.19 -6.30
CA ARG A 240 -25.46 -2.11 -6.44
C ARG A 240 -26.40 -2.03 -5.24
N THR A 241 -25.87 -2.02 -4.01
CA THR A 241 -26.69 -1.89 -2.81
C THR A 241 -27.49 -0.58 -2.78
N ILE A 242 -26.89 0.54 -3.21
CA ILE A 242 -27.57 1.83 -3.28
C ILE A 242 -28.64 1.83 -4.39
N ALA A 243 -28.28 1.37 -5.60
CA ALA A 243 -29.17 1.36 -6.76
C ALA A 243 -30.41 0.48 -6.51
N ASN A 244 -30.24 -0.66 -5.85
CA ASN A 244 -31.31 -1.61 -5.58
C ASN A 244 -32.10 -1.35 -4.31
N ARG A 245 -31.86 -0.23 -3.60
CA ARG A 245 -32.54 0.06 -2.33
C ARG A 245 -34.06 0.10 -2.48
N ASP A 246 -34.55 0.76 -3.54
CA ASP A 246 -35.98 1.03 -3.74
C ASP A 246 -36.61 0.19 -4.86
N ALA A 247 -35.81 -0.31 -5.80
CA ALA A 247 -36.23 -1.19 -6.88
C ALA A 247 -35.04 -2.01 -7.38
N GLU A 248 -35.22 -3.30 -7.67
CA GLU A 248 -34.17 -4.16 -8.18
C GLU A 248 -33.89 -3.86 -9.66
N ILE A 249 -32.92 -2.96 -9.91
CA ILE A 249 -32.62 -2.43 -11.24
C ILE A 249 -31.21 -2.79 -11.74
N VAL A 250 -30.33 -3.25 -10.85
CA VAL A 250 -28.94 -3.64 -11.12
C VAL A 250 -28.72 -5.09 -10.71
N ASP A 251 -28.43 -5.95 -11.68
CA ASP A 251 -28.15 -7.36 -11.41
C ASP A 251 -26.67 -7.53 -11.03
N ARG A 252 -25.78 -6.87 -11.79
CA ARG A 252 -24.33 -7.07 -11.71
C ARG A 252 -23.57 -5.76 -11.55
N VAL A 253 -22.32 -5.89 -11.10
CA VAL A 253 -21.36 -4.79 -11.04
C VAL A 253 -20.05 -5.20 -11.71
N ALA A 254 -19.35 -4.24 -12.33
CA ALA A 254 -18.06 -4.47 -12.92
C ALA A 254 -17.03 -3.41 -12.50
N VAL A 255 -15.77 -3.79 -12.54
CA VAL A 255 -14.63 -2.85 -12.53
C VAL A 255 -14.00 -2.81 -13.92
N LEU A 256 -13.80 -1.60 -14.44
CA LEU A 256 -13.15 -1.34 -15.72
C LEU A 256 -11.71 -0.87 -15.50
N LEU A 257 -10.74 -1.65 -16.01
CA LEU A 257 -9.32 -1.44 -15.81
C LEU A 257 -8.58 -1.15 -17.13
N PRO A 258 -7.50 -0.34 -17.10
CA PRO A 258 -6.71 0.00 -18.29
C PRO A 258 -5.80 -1.14 -18.75
N GLY A 259 -5.84 -2.30 -18.07
CA GLY A 259 -5.10 -3.49 -18.45
C GLY A 259 -5.45 -4.69 -17.59
N GLU A 260 -4.92 -5.85 -17.98
CA GLU A 260 -5.25 -7.14 -17.38
C GLU A 260 -5.09 -7.16 -15.85
N PRO A 261 -6.14 -7.59 -15.10
CA PRO A 261 -6.07 -7.69 -13.64
C PRO A 261 -5.06 -8.76 -13.23
N SER A 262 -4.32 -8.48 -12.16
CA SER A 262 -3.31 -9.40 -11.66
C SER A 262 -3.94 -10.70 -11.15
N LYS A 263 -3.12 -11.77 -11.11
CA LYS A 263 -3.54 -13.07 -10.54
C LYS A 263 -4.05 -12.94 -9.10
N LEU A 264 -3.50 -12.01 -8.31
CA LEU A 264 -3.91 -11.81 -6.92
C LEU A 264 -5.31 -11.20 -6.84
N ALA A 265 -5.59 -10.13 -7.59
CA ALA A 265 -6.93 -9.52 -7.63
C ALA A 265 -8.01 -10.56 -8.03
N ARG A 266 -7.72 -11.38 -9.05
CA ARG A 266 -8.61 -12.48 -9.46
C ARG A 266 -8.77 -13.55 -8.37
N GLN A 267 -7.67 -13.95 -7.74
CA GLN A 267 -7.71 -14.95 -6.68
C GLN A 267 -8.55 -14.46 -5.50
N VAL A 268 -8.42 -13.20 -5.12
CA VAL A 268 -9.21 -12.59 -4.02
C VAL A 268 -10.69 -12.54 -4.41
N ALA A 269 -11.04 -12.07 -5.61
CA ALA A 269 -12.43 -12.05 -6.07
C ALA A 269 -13.08 -13.44 -6.03
N ARG A 270 -12.37 -14.47 -6.53
CA ARG A 270 -12.85 -15.86 -6.50
C ARG A 270 -12.92 -16.47 -5.10
N THR A 271 -11.91 -16.22 -4.27
CA THR A 271 -11.84 -16.79 -2.90
C THR A 271 -12.96 -16.26 -2.01
N HIS A 272 -13.42 -15.04 -2.28
CA HIS A 272 -14.48 -14.39 -1.51
C HIS A 272 -15.85 -14.45 -2.21
N GLU A 273 -15.98 -15.22 -3.30
CA GLU A 273 -17.23 -15.38 -4.05
C GLU A 273 -17.88 -14.02 -4.36
N LEU A 274 -17.04 -13.05 -4.73
CA LEU A 274 -17.51 -11.70 -5.04
C LEU A 274 -18.19 -11.74 -6.40
N ASP A 275 -19.49 -11.54 -6.40
CA ASP A 275 -20.30 -11.34 -7.61
C ASP A 275 -20.00 -9.96 -8.21
N VAL A 276 -18.87 -9.90 -8.91
CA VAL A 276 -18.33 -8.72 -9.59
C VAL A 276 -17.64 -9.16 -10.86
N ASP A 277 -17.81 -8.38 -11.91
CA ASP A 277 -17.13 -8.54 -13.18
C ASP A 277 -15.83 -7.73 -13.19
N VAL A 278 -14.82 -8.21 -13.91
CA VAL A 278 -13.68 -7.37 -14.28
C VAL A 278 -13.56 -7.29 -15.79
N ILE A 279 -13.52 -6.05 -16.26
CA ILE A 279 -13.39 -5.68 -17.65
C ILE A 279 -12.05 -5.00 -17.81
N TRP A 280 -11.25 -5.39 -18.81
CA TRP A 280 -9.98 -4.73 -19.05
C TRP A 280 -9.63 -4.60 -20.52
N TRP A 281 -8.83 -3.58 -20.84
CA TRP A 281 -8.25 -3.39 -22.16
C TRP A 281 -7.04 -4.32 -22.36
N ASP A 282 -7.06 -5.18 -23.38
CA ASP A 282 -5.92 -6.07 -23.70
C ASP A 282 -4.92 -5.47 -24.71
N GLY A 283 -5.16 -4.24 -25.17
CA GLY A 283 -4.40 -3.59 -26.24
C GLY A 283 -5.18 -3.48 -27.55
N ASN A 284 -6.23 -4.29 -27.75
CA ASN A 284 -7.02 -4.29 -28.98
C ASN A 284 -8.53 -4.35 -28.73
N THR A 285 -8.96 -5.07 -27.69
CA THR A 285 -10.37 -5.26 -27.34
C THR A 285 -10.56 -5.24 -25.82
N PHE A 286 -11.80 -5.03 -25.37
CA PHE A 286 -12.13 -5.27 -23.97
C PHE A 286 -12.38 -6.75 -23.72
N ARG A 287 -11.66 -7.29 -22.74
CA ARG A 287 -11.89 -8.61 -22.17
C ARG A 287 -12.78 -8.49 -20.96
N HIS A 288 -13.59 -9.51 -20.74
CA HIS A 288 -14.55 -9.58 -19.66
C HIS A 288 -14.41 -10.92 -18.97
N GLU A 289 -14.20 -10.90 -17.67
CA GLU A 289 -14.20 -12.07 -16.80
C GLU A 289 -15.25 -11.86 -15.71
N ALA A 290 -16.22 -12.76 -15.66
CA ALA A 290 -17.19 -12.83 -14.58
C ALA A 290 -16.59 -13.64 -13.42
N PHE A 291 -16.64 -13.09 -12.21
CA PHE A 291 -16.43 -13.85 -10.99
C PHE A 291 -17.81 -14.26 -10.48
N GLU A 292 -18.13 -15.54 -10.62
CA GLU A 292 -19.32 -16.22 -10.09
C GLU A 292 -18.89 -17.26 -9.06
#